data_AF-A0A524Q738-F1
#
_entry.id   AF-A0A524Q738-F1
#
_cell.length_a   1.000
_cell.length_b   1.000
_cell.length_c   1.000
_cell.angle_alpha   90.00
_cell.angle_beta   90.00
_cell.angle_gamma   90.00
#
_symmetry.space_group_name_H-M   'P 1'
#
loop_
_entity.id
_entity.type
_entity.pdbx_description
1 polymer ?
#
loop_
_entity_poly.entity_id
_entity_poly.type
_entity_poly.pdbx_seq_one_letter_code
_entity_poly.pdbx_strand_id
1 'polypeptide(L)'
;SGLDREIRDGDFNRPGLTLAGFYDFFAYDRIQIFGLGECAYLSQLTEEHKRGVLETFFSYDVLCCIFTHDSEPDSGFIEFA
;
A
#
# COMPACT_ATOMS: atom_id res chain seq x y z
N SER A 1 14.58 -4.16 5.59
CA SER A 1 15.07 -5.15 4.60
C SER A 1 14.29 -4.95 3.30
N GLY A 2 14.64 -5.60 2.18
CA GLY A 2 13.80 -5.56 0.96
C GLY A 2 14.30 -4.68 -0.19
N LEU A 3 15.46 -4.02 -0.06
CA LEU A 3 16.10 -3.30 -1.18
C LEU A 3 16.68 -4.25 -2.25
N ASP A 4 16.79 -5.53 -1.93
CA ASP A 4 17.22 -6.62 -2.80
C ASP A 4 16.07 -7.18 -3.67
N ARG A 5 14.82 -6.72 -3.45
CA ARG A 5 13.68 -7.15 -4.25
C ARG A 5 13.79 -6.64 -5.69
N GLU A 6 13.63 -7.55 -6.65
CA GLU A 6 13.73 -7.26 -8.07
C GLU A 6 12.44 -6.66 -8.62
N ILE A 7 12.55 -5.53 -9.33
CA ILE A 7 11.44 -4.93 -10.08
C ILE A 7 11.41 -5.56 -11.47
N ARG A 8 10.46 -6.47 -11.71
CA ARG A 8 10.35 -7.25 -12.96
C ARG A 8 9.54 -6.56 -14.06
N ASP A 9 8.62 -5.69 -13.67
CA ASP A 9 7.76 -4.93 -14.56
C ASP A 9 7.88 -3.44 -14.22
N GLY A 10 7.91 -2.58 -15.24
CA GLY A 10 7.96 -1.13 -15.08
C GLY A 10 6.59 -0.49 -14.85
N ASP A 11 5.52 -1.29 -14.91
CA ASP A 11 4.16 -0.86 -14.61
C ASP A 11 3.94 -0.71 -13.09
N PHE A 12 3.01 0.16 -12.73
CA PHE A 12 2.70 0.48 -11.33
C PHE A 12 1.23 0.20 -11.02
N ASN A 13 0.94 -0.04 -9.75
CA ASN A 13 -0.42 -0.24 -9.26
C ASN A 13 -0.84 0.91 -8.35
N ARG A 14 -2.10 1.33 -8.45
CA ARG A 14 -2.74 2.25 -7.51
C ARG A 14 -3.71 1.47 -6.64
N PRO A 15 -3.38 1.19 -5.37
CA PRO A 15 -4.07 0.17 -4.58
C PRO A 15 -5.42 0.62 -4.00
N GLY A 16 -6.07 1.66 -4.52
CA GLY A 16 -7.31 2.20 -3.93
C GLY A 16 -8.42 1.17 -3.71
N LEU A 17 -8.64 0.28 -4.69
CA LEU A 17 -9.66 -0.78 -4.58
C LEU A 17 -9.24 -1.90 -3.61
N THR A 18 -7.94 -2.20 -3.56
CA THR A 18 -7.34 -3.12 -2.60
C THR A 18 -7.50 -2.62 -1.17
N LEU A 19 -7.20 -1.35 -0.92
CA LEU A 19 -7.38 -0.70 0.37
C LEU A 19 -8.87 -0.71 0.81
N ALA A 20 -9.79 -0.65 -0.15
CA ALA A 20 -11.22 -0.75 0.10
C ALA A 20 -11.75 -2.19 0.32
N GLY A 21 -10.88 -3.21 0.28
CA GLY A 21 -11.22 -4.58 0.63
C GLY A 21 -11.39 -5.55 -0.54
N PHE A 22 -11.02 -5.17 -1.77
CA PHE A 22 -11.17 -6.03 -2.95
C PHE A 22 -9.81 -6.42 -3.55
N TYR A 23 -9.50 -7.73 -3.47
CA TYR A 23 -8.14 -8.27 -3.70
C TYR A 23 -8.00 -9.19 -4.92
N ASP A 24 -9.09 -9.54 -5.61
CA ASP A 24 -9.09 -10.54 -6.70
C ASP A 24 -8.09 -10.23 -7.83
N PHE A 25 -7.76 -8.96 -8.04
CA PHE A 25 -6.81 -8.49 -9.05
C PHE A 25 -5.70 -7.63 -8.44
N PHE A 26 -5.34 -7.89 -7.18
CA PHE A 26 -4.28 -7.13 -6.53
C PHE A 26 -2.91 -7.46 -7.14
N ALA A 27 -2.36 -6.53 -7.91
CA ALA A 27 -1.03 -6.61 -8.49
C ALA A 27 0.06 -6.23 -7.46
N TYR A 28 0.18 -7.04 -6.40
CA TYR A 28 1.08 -6.80 -5.26
C TYR A 28 2.57 -6.82 -5.63
N ASP A 29 2.90 -7.50 -6.72
CA ASP A 29 4.24 -7.66 -7.28
C ASP A 29 4.72 -6.44 -8.09
N ARG A 30 3.89 -5.41 -8.20
CA ARG A 30 4.22 -4.13 -8.84
C ARG A 30 4.58 -3.06 -7.81
N ILE A 31 5.14 -1.95 -8.28
CA ILE A 31 5.31 -0.75 -7.46
C ILE A 31 3.93 -0.21 -7.07
N GLN A 32 3.68 -0.02 -5.77
CA GLN A 32 2.42 0.51 -5.25
C GLN A 32 2.50 2.02 -5.09
N ILE A 33 1.66 2.78 -5.80
CA ILE A 33 1.64 4.25 -5.74
C ILE A 33 0.53 4.74 -4.82
N PHE A 34 0.93 5.42 -3.75
CA PHE A 34 0.04 6.12 -2.84
C PHE A 34 -0.05 7.58 -3.26
N GLY A 35 -1.15 7.92 -3.94
CA GLY A 35 -1.53 9.27 -4.31
C GLY A 35 -2.42 9.92 -3.25
N LEU A 36 -2.95 11.10 -3.57
CA LEU A 36 -3.85 11.83 -2.68
C LEU A 36 -5.09 11.01 -2.29
N GLY A 37 -5.63 10.21 -3.21
CA GLY A 37 -6.84 9.40 -2.95
C GLY A 37 -6.57 8.27 -1.97
N GLU A 38 -5.47 7.54 -2.17
CA GLU A 38 -5.06 6.44 -1.29
C GLU A 38 -4.70 6.97 0.11
N CYS A 39 -3.95 8.07 0.20
CA CYS A 39 -3.63 8.71 1.46
C CYS A 39 -4.88 9.26 2.18
N ALA A 40 -5.78 9.92 1.46
CA ALA A 40 -7.03 10.45 2.04
C ALA A 40 -7.96 9.33 2.52
N TYR A 41 -8.00 8.20 1.82
CA TYR A 41 -8.76 7.04 2.29
C TYR A 41 -8.19 6.51 3.60
N LEU A 42 -6.88 6.26 3.66
CA LEU A 42 -6.23 5.76 4.88
C LEU A 42 -6.41 6.70 6.07
N SER A 43 -6.34 8.03 5.86
CA SER A 43 -6.50 9.00 6.95
C SER A 43 -7.92 9.12 7.48
N GLN A 44 -8.93 8.67 6.72
CA GLN A 44 -10.33 8.65 7.13
C GLN A 44 -10.72 7.38 7.91
N LEU A 45 -9.90 6.33 7.87
CA LEU A 45 -10.15 5.10 8.62
C LEU A 45 -9.89 5.31 10.11
N THR A 46 -10.67 4.62 10.96
CA THR A 46 -10.28 4.46 12.37
C THR A 46 -9.02 3.60 12.43
N GLU A 47 -8.26 3.74 13.52
CA GLU A 47 -7.02 2.99 13.70
C GLU A 47 -7.24 1.47 13.62
N GLU A 48 -8.35 0.96 14.18
CA GLU A 48 -8.68 -0.48 14.12
C GLU A 48 -8.92 -0.94 12.67
N HIS A 49 -9.68 -0.17 11.88
CA HIS A 49 -9.94 -0.51 10.49
C HIS A 49 -8.69 -0.38 9.63
N LYS A 50 -7.91 0.69 9.83
CA LYS A 50 -6.64 0.91 9.12
C LYS A 50 -5.69 -0.27 9.34
N ARG A 51 -5.53 -0.73 10.58
CA ARG A 51 -4.71 -1.91 10.89
C ARG A 51 -5.17 -3.16 10.14
N GLY A 52 -6.46 -3.45 10.11
CA GLY A 52 -6.98 -4.62 9.39
C GLY A 52 -6.75 -4.55 7.87
N VAL A 53 -6.90 -3.36 7.28
CA VAL A 53 -6.59 -3.11 5.86
C VAL A 53 -5.10 -3.32 5.59
N LEU A 54 -4.23 -2.73 6.41
CA LEU A 54 -2.78 -2.84 6.24
C LEU A 54 -2.28 -4.27 6.49
N GLU A 55 -2.79 -4.96 7.50
CA GLU A 55 -2.47 -6.38 7.75
C GLU A 55 -2.79 -7.24 6.53
N THR A 56 -3.96 -7.04 5.92
CA THR A 56 -4.33 -7.79 4.71
C THR A 56 -3.48 -7.37 3.51
N PHE A 57 -3.24 -6.07 3.31
CA PHE A 57 -2.41 -5.56 2.23
C PHE A 57 -0.97 -6.10 2.28
N PHE A 58 -0.34 -6.08 3.45
CA PHE A 58 1.02 -6.58 3.68
C PHE A 58 1.11 -8.09 3.93
N SER A 59 -0.03 -8.80 3.99
CA SER A 59 -0.03 -10.27 3.93
C SER A 59 0.41 -10.80 2.56
N TYR A 60 0.31 -9.95 1.53
CA TYR A 60 0.92 -10.18 0.22
C TYR A 60 2.37 -9.72 0.24
N ASP A 61 3.20 -10.31 -0.61
CA ASP A 61 4.61 -9.96 -0.72
C ASP A 61 4.81 -8.64 -1.52
N VAL A 62 4.32 -7.54 -0.96
CA VAL A 62 4.31 -6.21 -1.58
C VAL A 62 5.75 -5.80 -1.91
N LEU A 63 5.99 -5.49 -3.18
CA LEU A 63 7.32 -5.18 -3.69
C LEU A 63 7.90 -3.90 -3.07
N CYS A 64 7.20 -2.78 -3.24
CA CYS A 64 7.53 -1.49 -2.64
C CYS A 64 6.34 -0.53 -2.72
N CYS A 65 6.34 0.48 -1.86
CA CYS A 65 5.33 1.53 -1.80
C CYS A 65 5.99 2.89 -2.03
N ILE A 66 5.45 3.70 -2.92
CA ILE A 66 5.89 5.07 -3.18
C ILE A 66 4.76 6.02 -2.82
N PHE A 67 5.03 6.92 -1.88
CA PHE A 67 4.15 8.04 -1.55
C PHE A 67 4.50 9.24 -2.41
N THR A 68 3.47 9.89 -2.94
CA THR A 68 3.62 11.05 -3.83
C THR A 68 3.10 12.32 -3.15
N HIS A 69 3.28 13.48 -3.79
CA HIS A 69 2.76 14.77 -3.28
C HIS A 69 3.28 15.13 -1.87
N ASP A 70 4.56 14.85 -1.60
CA ASP A 70 5.22 15.07 -0.30
C ASP A 70 4.46 14.45 0.89
N SER A 71 3.63 13.44 0.62
CA SER A 71 2.94 12.68 1.65
C SER A 71 3.89 11.68 2.28
N GLU A 72 3.76 11.49 3.59
CA GLU A 72 4.51 10.48 4.33
C GLU A 72 3.56 9.38 4.82
N PRO A 73 4.01 8.11 4.82
CA PRO A 73 3.28 7.04 5.50
C PRO A 73 3.20 7.36 7.00
N ASP A 74 2.04 7.10 7.60
CA ASP A 74 1.91 7.20 9.05
C ASP A 74 2.64 6.04 9.76
N SER A 75 2.81 6.16 11.09
CA SER A 75 3.51 5.15 11.88
C SER A 75 2.84 3.77 11.83
N GLY A 76 1.52 3.73 11.68
CA GLY A 76 0.76 2.48 11.55
C GLY A 76 1.12 1.77 10.26
N PHE A 77 1.27 2.50 9.15
CA PHE A 77 1.76 1.95 7.88
C PHE A 77 3.19 1.41 7.99
N ILE A 78 4.09 2.19 8.61
CA ILE A 78 5.51 1.82 8.76
C ILE A 78 5.68 0.55 9.61
N GLU A 79 4.79 0.29 10.59
CA GLU A 79 4.83 -0.92 11.42
C GLU A 79 4.70 -2.21 10.59
N PHE A 80 3.96 -2.17 9.48
CA PHE A 80 3.72 -3.33 8.61
C PHE A 80 4.71 -3.46 7.44
N ALA A 81 5.43 -2.39 7.09
CA ALA A 81 6.31 -2.31 5.92
C ALA A 81 7.71 -2.89 6.18
#